data_AF-A0A3N5GKI0-F1
#
_entry.id   AF-A0A3N5GKI0-F1
#
_cell.length_a   1.000
_cell.length_b   1.000
_cell.length_c   1.000
_cell.angle_alpha   90.00
_cell.angle_beta   90.00
_cell.angle_gamma   90.00
#
_symmetry.space_group_name_H-M   'P 1'
#
loop_
_entity.id
_entity.type
_entity.pdbx_description
1 polymer ?
#
loop_
_entity_poly.entity_id
_entity_poly.type
_entity_poly.pdbx_seq_one_letter_code
_entity_poly.pdbx_strand_id
1 'polypeptide(L)'
;MFALDQIVPWGRSFDEYRRMFVLRDAELELSILGCADGPAGFNAEATRRGTRVTSCDPLYRFTRAQISERIAATAHQVLDQTRKNLQEFVWTDIRSVEELGTVRMRAMDAFLEDFDAGLRDGRYVDAELPTLP
;
A
#
# COMPACT_ATOMS: atom_id res chain seq x y z
N MET A 1 15.11 -18.25 -3.49
CA MET A 1 13.64 -18.38 -3.39
C MET A 1 13.18 -17.33 -2.42
N PHE A 2 12.44 -16.35 -2.92
CA PHE A 2 11.80 -15.34 -2.12
C PHE A 2 10.62 -15.97 -1.35
N ALA A 3 10.65 -15.92 -0.01
CA ALA A 3 9.61 -16.50 0.83
C ALA A 3 9.25 -15.56 1.99
N LEU A 4 7.94 -15.46 2.26
CA LEU A 4 7.35 -14.75 3.39
C LEU A 4 6.35 -15.71 4.04
N ASP A 5 6.45 -15.92 5.36
CA ASP A 5 5.67 -16.95 6.06
C ASP A 5 4.18 -16.58 6.25
N GLN A 6 3.85 -15.29 6.13
CA GLN A 6 2.48 -14.75 6.25
C GLN A 6 2.26 -13.55 5.32
N ILE A 7 1.02 -13.07 5.25
CA ILE A 7 0.70 -11.79 4.59
C ILE A 7 1.43 -10.68 5.36
N VAL A 8 2.24 -9.90 4.65
CA VAL A 8 3.03 -8.83 5.24
C VAL A 8 2.59 -7.44 4.74
N PRO A 9 2.53 -6.42 5.60
CA PRO A 9 2.23 -5.05 5.18
C PRO A 9 3.37 -4.46 4.33
N TRP A 10 3.17 -4.38 3.02
CA TRP A 10 4.13 -3.82 2.07
C TRP A 10 3.45 -3.00 0.97
N GLY A 11 2.82 -1.90 1.38
CA GLY A 11 2.00 -1.04 0.53
C GLY A 11 2.77 -0.39 -0.61
N ARG A 12 2.09 -0.10 -1.73
CA ARG A 12 2.68 0.57 -2.91
C ARG A 12 2.30 2.05 -2.98
N SER A 13 3.04 2.82 -3.76
CA SER A 13 2.73 4.23 -4.01
C SER A 13 1.58 4.43 -5.00
N PHE A 14 1.04 5.64 -5.04
CA PHE A 14 0.02 6.04 -6.03
C PHE A 14 0.50 5.82 -7.47
N ASP A 15 1.74 6.21 -7.77
CA ASP A 15 2.31 6.06 -9.11
C ASP A 15 2.49 4.59 -9.50
N GLU A 16 2.81 3.72 -8.53
CA GLU A 16 2.83 2.27 -8.77
C GLU A 16 1.43 1.75 -9.12
N TYR A 17 0.37 2.18 -8.41
CA TYR A 17 -1.02 1.82 -8.73
C TYR A 17 -1.42 2.30 -10.13
N ARG A 18 -1.09 3.56 -10.49
CA ARG A 18 -1.37 4.08 -11.84
C ARG A 18 -0.73 3.24 -12.93
N ARG A 19 0.52 2.82 -12.75
CA ARG A 19 1.22 1.96 -13.73
C ARG A 19 0.65 0.55 -13.76
N MET A 20 0.40 -0.05 -12.61
CA MET A 20 -0.09 -1.44 -12.52
C MET A 20 -1.47 -1.63 -13.13
N PHE A 21 -2.39 -0.70 -12.86
CA PHE A 21 -3.78 -0.78 -13.28
C PHE A 21 -4.12 0.12 -14.47
N VAL A 22 -3.12 0.82 -15.01
CA VAL A 22 -3.28 1.78 -16.13
C VAL A 22 -4.34 2.84 -15.80
N LEU A 23 -4.32 3.36 -14.57
CA LEU A 23 -5.28 4.38 -14.13
C LEU A 23 -4.93 5.73 -14.75
N ARG A 24 -5.76 6.15 -15.71
CA ARG A 24 -5.71 7.48 -16.31
C ARG A 24 -6.60 8.42 -15.50
N ASP A 25 -6.53 9.70 -15.82
CA ASP A 25 -7.26 10.71 -15.07
C ASP A 25 -8.78 10.48 -15.11
N ALA A 26 -9.30 9.95 -16.23
CA ALA A 26 -10.70 9.56 -16.35
C ALA A 26 -11.13 8.46 -15.35
N GLU A 27 -10.26 7.47 -15.07
CA GLU A 27 -10.57 6.47 -14.05
C GLU A 27 -10.53 7.04 -12.62
N LEU A 28 -9.72 8.09 -12.40
CA LEU A 28 -9.61 8.78 -11.10
C LEU A 28 -10.81 9.70 -10.80
N GLU A 29 -11.72 9.90 -11.75
CA GLU A 29 -13.01 10.59 -11.53
C GLU A 29 -14.10 9.64 -10.98
N LEU A 30 -13.86 8.32 -11.06
CA LEU A 30 -14.80 7.30 -10.60
C LEU A 30 -14.74 7.09 -9.08
N SER A 31 -15.68 6.30 -8.56
CA SER A 31 -15.56 5.67 -7.25
C SER A 31 -14.69 4.43 -7.37
N ILE A 32 -13.65 4.34 -6.53
CA ILE A 32 -12.71 3.22 -6.52
C ILE A 32 -12.85 2.44 -5.20
N LEU A 33 -13.04 1.13 -5.31
CA LEU A 33 -12.92 0.19 -4.21
C LEU A 33 -11.58 -0.55 -4.36
N GLY A 34 -10.69 -0.40 -3.38
CA GLY A 34 -9.45 -1.15 -3.29
C GLY A 34 -9.60 -2.33 -2.32
N CYS A 35 -9.29 -3.54 -2.77
CA CYS A 35 -9.44 -4.77 -2.00
C CYS A 35 -8.08 -5.37 -1.66
N ALA A 36 -7.86 -5.71 -0.39
CA ALA A 36 -6.56 -6.11 0.15
C ALA A 36 -5.48 -5.02 -0.07
N ASP A 37 -5.87 -3.77 0.21
CA ASP A 37 -5.03 -2.60 -0.05
C ASP A 37 -3.87 -2.44 0.94
N GLY A 38 -3.95 -3.07 2.12
CA GLY A 38 -2.96 -2.93 3.18
C GLY A 38 -2.59 -1.47 3.46
N PRO A 39 -1.33 -1.17 3.76
CA PRO A 39 -0.88 0.20 4.02
C PRO A 39 -0.45 0.93 2.73
N ALA A 40 -1.16 0.75 1.61
CA ALA A 40 -0.81 1.44 0.37
C ALA A 40 -1.06 2.96 0.45
N GLY A 41 -0.18 3.75 -0.16
CA GLY A 41 -0.32 5.21 -0.22
C GLY A 41 -1.39 5.70 -1.20
N PHE A 42 -1.96 4.80 -2.01
CA PHE A 42 -2.90 5.17 -3.08
C PHE A 42 -4.14 5.91 -2.56
N ASN A 43 -4.83 5.40 -1.54
CA ASN A 43 -6.04 6.04 -1.00
C ASN A 43 -5.75 7.45 -0.50
N ALA A 44 -4.71 7.61 0.33
CA ALA A 44 -4.29 8.89 0.88
C ALA A 44 -3.97 9.91 -0.23
N GLU A 45 -3.17 9.51 -1.22
CA GLU A 45 -2.78 10.40 -2.32
C GLU A 45 -3.92 10.70 -3.29
N ALA A 46 -4.72 9.70 -3.66
CA ALA A 46 -5.85 9.87 -4.56
C ALA A 46 -6.93 10.75 -3.93
N THR A 47 -7.20 10.58 -2.63
CA THR A 47 -8.12 11.43 -1.87
C THR A 47 -7.67 12.89 -1.86
N ARG A 48 -6.36 13.16 -1.65
CA ARG A 48 -5.82 14.53 -1.74
C ARG A 48 -5.97 15.16 -3.12
N ARG A 49 -6.12 14.34 -4.18
CA ARG A 49 -6.36 14.77 -5.56
C ARG A 49 -7.85 14.86 -5.92
N GLY A 50 -8.76 14.56 -4.99
CA GLY A 50 -10.20 14.63 -5.17
C GLY A 50 -10.87 13.33 -5.64
N THR A 51 -10.13 12.22 -5.74
CA THR A 51 -10.71 10.91 -6.09
C THR A 51 -11.46 10.31 -4.90
N ARG A 52 -12.59 9.64 -5.18
CA ARG A 52 -13.37 8.94 -4.15
C ARG A 52 -12.88 7.50 -4.02
N VAL A 53 -12.10 7.22 -2.98
CA VAL A 53 -11.51 5.90 -2.73
C VAL A 53 -11.98 5.33 -1.39
N THR A 54 -12.41 4.07 -1.42
CA THR A 54 -12.60 3.23 -0.24
C THR A 54 -11.63 2.06 -0.34
N SER A 55 -10.82 1.86 0.68
CA SER A 55 -9.89 0.74 0.80
C SER A 55 -10.41 -0.24 1.83
N CYS A 56 -10.29 -1.54 1.52
CA CYS A 56 -10.71 -2.64 2.39
C CYS A 56 -9.54 -3.57 2.67
N ASP A 57 -9.27 -3.80 3.95
CA ASP A 57 -8.24 -4.73 4.41
C ASP A 57 -8.44 -5.09 5.90
N PRO A 58 -8.26 -6.37 6.30
CA PRO A 58 -8.22 -6.76 7.72
C PRO A 58 -7.22 -5.99 8.57
N LEU A 59 -6.16 -5.44 7.95
CA LEU A 59 -5.18 -4.59 8.62
C LEU A 59 -5.82 -3.40 9.34
N TYR A 60 -6.94 -2.89 8.85
CA TYR A 60 -7.55 -1.66 9.36
C TYR A 60 -8.25 -1.82 10.71
N ARG A 61 -8.32 -3.04 11.26
CA ARG A 61 -8.72 -3.28 12.67
C ARG A 61 -7.66 -2.88 13.68
N PHE A 62 -6.41 -2.70 13.24
CA PHE A 62 -5.29 -2.35 14.11
C PHE A 62 -5.12 -0.84 14.19
N THR A 63 -4.51 -0.38 15.28
CA THR A 63 -4.19 1.05 15.45
C THR A 63 -3.04 1.47 14.53
N ARG A 64 -2.94 2.77 14.25
CA ARG A 64 -1.80 3.36 13.52
C ARG A 64 -0.45 2.89 14.08
N ALA A 65 -0.28 2.87 15.40
CA ALA A 65 0.96 2.46 16.05
C ALA A 65 1.28 0.98 15.79
N GLN A 66 0.28 0.09 15.92
CA GLN A 66 0.44 -1.33 15.63
C GLN A 66 0.77 -1.60 14.16
N ILE A 67 0.15 -0.86 13.23
CA ILE A 67 0.45 -1.00 11.80
C ILE A 67 1.88 -0.51 11.51
N SER A 68 2.29 0.62 12.09
CA SER A 68 3.65 1.17 11.95
C SER A 68 4.72 0.18 12.42
N GLU A 69 4.54 -0.46 13.57
CA GLU A 69 5.47 -1.49 14.08
C GLU A 69 5.60 -2.67 13.10
N ARG A 70 4.48 -3.14 12.53
CA ARG A 70 4.49 -4.23 11.55
C ARG A 70 5.14 -3.84 10.23
N ILE A 71 4.95 -2.60 9.76
CA ILE A 71 5.64 -2.06 8.60
C ILE A 71 7.15 -2.07 8.84
N ALA A 72 7.61 -1.56 9.98
CA ALA A 72 9.03 -1.51 10.32
C ALA A 72 9.67 -2.92 10.35
N ALA A 73 8.99 -3.89 10.96
CA ALA A 73 9.44 -5.29 10.97
C ALA A 73 9.48 -5.90 9.56
N THR A 74 8.45 -5.63 8.75
CA THR A 74 8.33 -6.16 7.38
C THR A 74 9.38 -5.57 6.44
N ALA A 75 9.67 -4.27 6.57
CA ALA A 75 10.59 -3.57 5.68
C ALA A 75 11.97 -4.21 5.65
N HIS A 76 12.51 -4.54 6.82
CA HIS A 76 13.80 -5.22 6.93
C HIS A 76 13.78 -6.56 6.18
N GLN A 77 12.78 -7.40 6.45
CA GLN A 77 12.67 -8.72 5.84
C GLN A 77 12.50 -8.66 4.31
N VAL A 78 11.61 -7.81 3.82
CA VAL A 78 11.32 -7.70 2.38
C VAL A 78 12.54 -7.18 1.62
N LEU A 79 13.21 -6.15 2.12
CA LEU A 79 14.39 -5.60 1.44
C LEU A 79 15.55 -6.60 1.43
N ASP A 80 15.79 -7.33 2.53
CA ASP A 80 16.82 -8.37 2.57
C ASP A 80 16.53 -9.54 1.63
N GLN A 81 15.27 -10.00 1.56
CA GLN A 81 14.88 -11.02 0.59
C GLN A 81 15.00 -10.50 -0.84
N THR A 82 14.68 -9.24 -1.09
CA THR A 82 14.82 -8.63 -2.43
C THR A 82 16.30 -8.57 -2.84
N ARG A 83 17.20 -8.18 -1.94
CA ARG A 83 18.67 -8.19 -2.20
C ARG A 83 19.20 -9.58 -2.53
N LYS A 84 18.70 -10.61 -1.84
CA LYS A 84 19.13 -12.00 -2.07
C LYS A 84 18.60 -12.58 -3.38
N ASN A 85 17.53 -12.01 -3.93
CA ASN A 85 16.86 -12.52 -5.12
C ASN A 85 16.74 -11.43 -6.21
N LEU A 86 17.74 -10.55 -6.35
CA LEU A 86 17.73 -9.42 -7.29
C LEU A 86 17.31 -9.77 -8.71
N GLN A 87 17.73 -10.94 -9.19
CA GLN A 87 17.44 -11.45 -10.53
C GLN A 87 15.97 -11.80 -10.77
N GLU A 88 15.16 -11.92 -9.72
CA GLU A 88 13.72 -12.20 -9.81
C GLU A 88 12.88 -10.92 -10.01
N PHE A 89 13.52 -9.75 -10.01
CA PHE A 89 12.87 -8.44 -10.10
C PHE A 89 13.27 -7.67 -11.37
N VAL A 90 12.39 -6.77 -11.81
CA VAL A 90 12.63 -5.85 -12.92
C VAL A 90 13.04 -4.49 -12.34
N TRP A 91 14.20 -3.98 -12.74
CA TRP A 91 14.81 -2.76 -12.19
C TRP A 91 14.73 -1.55 -13.13
N THR A 92 13.63 -1.41 -13.88
CA THR A 92 13.44 -0.34 -14.88
C THR A 92 13.01 0.98 -14.24
N ASP A 93 11.88 0.96 -13.54
CA ASP A 93 11.26 2.17 -12.95
C ASP A 93 11.79 2.45 -11.55
N ILE A 94 11.98 1.40 -10.76
CA ILE A 94 12.69 1.42 -9.48
C ILE A 94 14.02 0.73 -9.75
N ARG A 95 15.13 1.44 -9.59
CA ARG A 95 16.44 1.03 -10.13
C ARG A 95 17.32 0.28 -9.13
N SER A 96 16.94 0.27 -7.85
CA SER A 96 17.66 -0.45 -6.81
C SER A 96 16.75 -0.85 -5.65
N VAL A 97 17.25 -1.75 -4.78
CA VAL A 97 16.53 -2.16 -3.57
C VAL A 97 16.41 -0.98 -2.59
N GLU A 98 17.41 -0.11 -2.56
CA GLU A 98 17.41 1.10 -1.73
C GLU A 98 16.33 2.08 -2.21
N GLU A 99 16.19 2.24 -3.53
CA GLU A 99 15.11 3.04 -4.12
C GLU A 99 13.75 2.40 -3.83
N LEU A 100 13.62 1.08 -3.97
CA LEU A 100 12.40 0.34 -3.62
C LEU A 100 11.99 0.62 -2.17
N GLY A 101 12.92 0.48 -1.24
CA GLY A 101 12.69 0.77 0.18
C GLY A 101 12.24 2.21 0.39
N THR A 102 12.92 3.17 -0.23
CA THR A 102 12.57 4.60 -0.11
C THR A 102 11.17 4.89 -0.63
N VAL A 103 10.82 4.38 -1.81
CA VAL A 103 9.51 4.60 -2.44
C VAL A 103 8.40 3.97 -1.59
N ARG A 104 8.60 2.73 -1.15
CA ARG A 104 7.58 1.97 -0.41
C ARG A 104 7.39 2.49 1.01
N MET A 105 8.45 2.88 1.70
CA MET A 105 8.34 3.50 3.02
C MET A 105 7.61 4.84 2.94
N ARG A 106 7.94 5.71 1.97
CA ARG A 106 7.20 6.98 1.78
C ARG A 106 5.70 6.77 1.52
N ALA A 107 5.34 5.77 0.73
CA ALA A 107 3.94 5.45 0.48
C ALA A 107 3.21 4.99 1.75
N MET A 108 3.84 4.12 2.53
CA MET A 108 3.28 3.63 3.79
C MET A 108 3.24 4.71 4.89
N ASP A 109 4.22 5.62 4.92
CA ASP A 109 4.20 6.80 5.80
C ASP A 109 3.03 7.72 5.46
N ALA A 110 2.81 8.00 4.17
CA ALA A 110 1.67 8.78 3.70
C ALA A 110 0.32 8.13 4.05
N PHE A 111 0.25 6.80 4.02
CA PHE A 111 -0.90 6.04 4.56
C PHE A 111 -1.03 6.27 6.07
N LEU A 112 0.02 6.08 6.86
CA LEU A 112 -0.03 6.22 8.33
C LEU A 112 -0.43 7.62 8.78
N GLU A 113 0.00 8.66 8.05
CA GLU A 113 -0.39 10.05 8.30
C GLU A 113 -1.88 10.30 8.07
N ASP A 114 -2.46 9.67 7.05
CA ASP A 114 -3.86 9.81 6.65
C ASP A 114 -4.81 8.86 7.41
N PHE A 115 -4.30 7.74 7.92
CA PHE A 115 -5.08 6.58 8.37
C PHE A 115 -6.19 6.93 9.37
N ASP A 116 -5.85 7.64 10.45
CA ASP A 116 -6.84 7.95 11.50
C ASP A 116 -7.96 8.86 10.98
N ALA A 117 -7.65 9.79 10.07
CA ALA A 117 -8.65 10.64 9.43
C ALA A 117 -9.50 9.84 8.44
N GLY A 118 -8.86 9.04 7.60
CA GLY A 118 -9.57 8.19 6.64
C GLY A 118 -10.47 7.14 7.28
N LEU A 119 -10.11 6.61 8.46
CA LEU A 119 -10.98 5.74 9.24
C LEU A 119 -12.27 6.47 9.66
N ARG A 120 -12.15 7.70 10.16
CA ARG A 120 -13.32 8.52 10.55
C ARG A 120 -14.20 8.89 9.35
N ASP A 121 -13.58 9.09 8.19
CA ASP A 121 -14.27 9.42 6.94
C ASP A 121 -14.87 8.18 6.23
N GLY A 122 -14.64 6.97 6.75
CA GLY A 122 -15.10 5.72 6.13
C GLY A 122 -14.32 5.30 4.88
N ARG A 123 -13.12 5.86 4.66
CA ARG A 123 -12.22 5.54 3.54
C ARG A 123 -11.39 4.29 3.76
N TYR A 124 -11.17 3.87 5.01
CA TYR A 124 -10.52 2.61 5.36
C TYR A 124 -11.52 1.72 6.11
N VAL A 125 -11.77 0.51 5.59
CA VAL A 125 -12.79 -0.42 6.12
C VAL A 125 -12.16 -1.77 6.45
N ASP A 126 -12.28 -2.22 7.70
CA ASP A 126 -11.96 -3.59 8.11
C ASP A 126 -12.94 -4.57 7.46
N ALA A 127 -12.57 -5.07 6.28
CA ALA A 127 -13.36 -6.02 5.51
C ALA A 127 -12.44 -6.99 4.76
N GLU A 128 -12.98 -8.18 4.47
CA GLU A 128 -12.31 -9.24 3.72
C GLU A 128 -13.31 -10.01 2.88
N LEU A 129 -12.83 -10.66 1.82
CA LEU A 129 -13.66 -11.57 1.05
C LEU A 129 -14.24 -12.69 1.95
N PRO A 130 -15.51 -13.09 1.74
CA PRO A 130 -16.36 -12.77 0.59
C PRO A 130 -17.22 -11.51 0.73
N THR A 131 -17.09 -10.73 1.80
CA THR A 131 -17.99 -9.60 2.09
C THR A 131 -17.25 -8.27 2.00
N LEU A 132 -17.56 -7.49 0.96
CA LEU A 132 -16.98 -6.17 0.71
C LEU A 132 -18.09 -5.10 0.66
N PRO A 133 -17.81 -3.83 1.00
CA PRO A 133 -18.76 -2.72 0.95
C PRO A 133 -19.14 -2.30 -0.47
#